data_AF-A0A4Q5WKV4-F1
#
_entry.id   AF-A0A4Q5WKV4-F1
#
_cell.length_a   1.000
_cell.length_b   1.000
_cell.length_c   1.000
_cell.angle_alpha   90.00
_cell.angle_beta   90.00
_cell.angle_gamma   90.00
#
_symmetry.space_group_name_H-M   'P 1'
#
loop_
_entity.id
_entity.type
_entity.pdbx_description
1 polymer ?
#
loop_
_entity_poly.entity_id
_entity_poly.type
_entity_poly.pdbx_seq_one_letter_code
_entity_poly.pdbx_strand_id
1 'polypeptide(L)'
;MPATWPTSWSTSPPPNQPSSRVPTSTSTAAPISPDHQHAMKRYAGIISLVVAGCTALKATNPPGAPEVYILDGNVLRANKERVAQKDKELTPAYRKLLQDADKALLEGPFSVMEKKNDPPSGDKHDYMSLAPYFWPDPTKPDGLPYIRKDGQTNPEVKEYKDKEYMPRMCALVETLSLAYYFSGDERYAAHAALLLKTWFLNPATKMNPNLNFGQAMKGHNNGRGAGLIDVRHFTRVIDGIGMLKGSKSWTPADEQGMQQWFGAFLGWMQTSKNGLDELKAQNNHGTFYDALRLSMALFIDSTDLARRVVASAQQRLDKQMDAEGKFPKEMERTIALHYNTFNLEAFFKIASMAEKLGVDFWQYRGPSGGSLQKGFDYFYPFLTKQKEWTGQQIKPFEFEEGYPLLLAAAKKYGCAPCPAAVDKLAGNEAPTLRLRLVY
;
A
#
# COMPACT_ATOMS: atom_id res chain seq x y z
N MET A 1 -37.85 0.02 0.23
CA MET A 1 -37.46 0.80 1.43
C MET A 1 -35.98 0.53 1.68
N PRO A 2 -35.11 1.53 1.84
CA PRO A 2 -33.70 1.25 2.13
C PRO A 2 -33.61 0.64 3.53
N ALA A 3 -33.09 -0.57 3.62
CA ALA A 3 -32.90 -1.25 4.90
C ALA A 3 -31.90 -0.46 5.74
N THR A 4 -32.42 0.22 6.76
CA THR A 4 -31.65 0.89 7.80
C THR A 4 -30.76 -0.12 8.51
N TRP A 5 -29.52 0.25 8.78
CA TRP A 5 -28.59 -0.52 9.60
C TRP A 5 -29.22 -0.86 10.95
N PRO A 6 -29.33 -2.14 11.36
CA PRO A 6 -29.65 -2.45 12.74
C PRO A 6 -28.44 -2.10 13.62
N THR A 7 -28.71 -1.34 14.67
CA THR A 7 -27.78 -1.07 15.77
C THR A 7 -27.49 -2.39 16.48
N SER A 8 -26.31 -2.95 16.23
CA SER A 8 -25.78 -4.20 16.80
C SER A 8 -26.46 -5.50 16.33
N TRP A 9 -25.66 -6.40 15.75
CA TRP A 9 -26.01 -7.81 15.64
C TRP A 9 -25.49 -8.51 16.89
N SER A 10 -26.40 -9.04 17.72
CA SER A 10 -26.00 -9.78 18.93
C SER A 10 -25.28 -11.06 18.52
N THR A 11 -23.97 -11.10 18.70
CA THR A 11 -23.20 -12.35 18.62
C THR A 11 -23.43 -13.13 19.91
N SER A 12 -24.20 -14.21 19.87
CA SER A 12 -24.24 -15.20 20.96
C SER A 12 -22.83 -15.77 21.18
N PRO A 13 -22.35 -15.88 22.44
CA PRO A 13 -21.02 -16.42 22.71
C PRO A 13 -20.97 -17.94 22.44
N PRO A 14 -19.84 -18.48 21.94
CA PRO A 14 -19.65 -19.91 21.80
C PRO A 14 -19.51 -20.60 23.18
N PRO A 15 -19.88 -21.89 23.30
CA PRO A 15 -19.85 -22.60 24.57
C PRO A 15 -18.43 -22.87 25.07
N ASN A 16 -18.28 -22.81 26.40
CA ASN A 16 -17.06 -23.04 27.18
C ASN A 16 -16.34 -24.36 26.83
N GLN A 17 -15.03 -24.29 26.61
CA GLN A 17 -14.13 -25.45 26.75
C GLN A 17 -13.39 -25.40 28.09
N PRO A 18 -13.08 -26.55 28.71
CA PRO A 18 -12.60 -26.61 30.09
C PRO A 18 -11.09 -26.34 30.21
N SER A 19 -10.72 -25.64 31.30
CA SER A 19 -9.35 -25.36 31.71
C SER A 19 -8.60 -26.63 32.15
N SER A 20 -7.43 -26.90 31.55
CA SER A 20 -6.45 -27.83 32.11
C SER A 20 -5.50 -27.10 33.05
N ARG A 21 -5.50 -27.54 34.32
CA ARG A 21 -4.55 -27.11 35.37
C ARG A 21 -3.19 -27.73 35.10
N VAL A 22 -2.14 -26.93 35.18
CA VAL A 22 -0.75 -27.39 35.32
C VAL A 22 -0.37 -27.26 36.81
N PRO A 23 0.20 -28.29 37.46
CA PRO A 23 0.57 -28.21 38.87
C PRO A 23 1.88 -27.44 39.06
N THR A 24 1.89 -26.57 40.07
CA THR A 24 3.06 -25.93 40.66
C THR A 24 3.92 -26.94 41.41
N SER A 25 5.21 -27.03 41.08
CA SER A 25 6.23 -27.61 41.96
C SER A 25 7.18 -26.52 42.46
N THR A 26 7.11 -26.28 43.77
CA THR A 26 8.10 -25.54 44.55
C THR A 26 9.22 -26.49 44.94
N SER A 27 10.47 -26.14 44.66
CA SER A 27 11.66 -26.78 45.25
C SER A 27 12.69 -25.72 45.62
N THR A 28 12.68 -25.44 46.92
CA THR A 28 13.74 -24.99 47.85
C THR A 28 15.12 -24.62 47.30
N ALA A 29 15.52 -23.39 47.62
CA ALA A 29 16.88 -22.89 47.64
C ALA A 29 17.68 -23.47 48.84
N ALA A 30 18.99 -23.69 48.63
CA ALA A 30 19.98 -23.98 49.66
C ALA A 30 21.07 -22.87 49.65
N PRO A 31 21.75 -22.61 50.78
CA PRO A 31 22.38 -21.32 51.06
C PRO A 31 23.84 -21.21 50.58
N ILE A 32 24.28 -19.99 50.25
CA ILE A 32 25.68 -19.64 49.96
C ILE A 32 26.24 -18.90 51.18
N SER A 33 27.36 -19.39 51.73
CA SER A 33 28.10 -18.74 52.82
C SER A 33 29.03 -17.63 52.31
N PRO A 34 29.35 -16.63 53.14
CA PRO A 34 30.21 -15.51 52.75
C PRO A 34 31.68 -15.81 53.07
N ASP A 35 32.58 -15.53 52.13
CA ASP A 35 33.88 -14.89 52.38
C ASP A 35 34.78 -14.94 51.14
N HIS A 36 35.16 -13.77 50.62
CA HIS A 36 36.54 -13.29 50.67
C HIS A 36 36.75 -12.12 49.71
N GLN A 37 36.95 -10.97 50.32
CA GLN A 37 37.47 -9.74 49.77
C GLN A 37 39.00 -9.85 49.51
N HIS A 38 39.43 -9.23 48.41
CA HIS A 38 40.78 -8.67 48.13
C HIS A 38 41.96 -9.59 47.74
N ALA A 39 42.29 -9.61 46.45
CA ALA A 39 43.63 -9.50 45.81
C ALA A 39 43.38 -9.56 44.28
N MET A 40 43.97 -8.81 43.36
CA MET A 40 45.27 -8.16 43.29
C MET A 40 45.23 -7.13 42.13
N LYS A 41 46.01 -6.06 42.28
CA LYS A 41 46.22 -4.99 41.30
C LYS A 41 47.00 -5.46 40.07
N ARG A 42 46.72 -4.79 38.92
CA ARG A 42 47.56 -4.53 37.74
C ARG A 42 47.73 -5.67 36.72
N TYR A 43 47.04 -5.54 35.59
CA TYR A 43 47.69 -5.52 34.27
C TYR A 43 46.93 -4.56 33.35
N ALA A 44 47.67 -3.60 32.82
CA ALA A 44 47.22 -2.64 31.82
C ALA A 44 47.08 -3.36 30.47
N GLY A 45 45.90 -3.24 29.87
CA GLY A 45 45.63 -3.61 28.48
C GLY A 45 44.52 -2.69 27.98
N ILE A 46 44.92 -1.59 27.35
CA ILE A 46 44.01 -0.64 26.70
C ILE A 46 43.36 -1.39 25.54
N ILE A 47 42.14 -1.92 25.76
CA ILE A 47 41.19 -2.16 24.69
C ILE A 47 40.27 -0.95 24.70
N SER A 48 40.72 0.13 24.07
CA SER A 48 39.81 1.16 23.59
C SER A 48 38.97 0.51 22.51
N LEU A 49 37.82 -0.03 22.92
CA LEU A 49 36.77 -0.42 22.01
C LEU A 49 36.24 0.87 21.39
N VAL A 50 36.83 1.25 20.26
CA VAL A 50 36.22 2.22 19.35
C VAL A 50 34.97 1.53 18.84
N VAL A 51 33.86 1.71 19.57
CA VAL A 51 32.53 1.57 18.99
C VAL A 51 32.43 2.73 17.99
N ALA A 52 33.00 2.52 16.80
CA ALA A 52 32.60 3.26 15.64
C ALA A 52 31.13 2.89 15.45
N GLY A 53 30.24 3.71 16.01
CA GLY A 53 28.85 3.68 15.63
C GLY A 53 28.84 3.86 14.12
N CYS A 54 28.59 2.77 13.40
CA CYS A 54 28.10 2.83 12.03
C CYS A 54 26.74 3.53 12.10
N THR A 55 26.78 4.85 12.23
CA THR A 55 25.74 5.70 11.68
C THR A 55 25.83 5.41 10.19
N ALA A 56 25.01 4.46 9.73
CA ALA A 56 24.79 4.28 8.31
C ALA A 56 24.39 5.66 7.80
N LEU A 57 25.28 6.32 7.07
CA LEU A 57 25.00 7.57 6.39
C LEU A 57 23.72 7.32 5.60
N LYS A 58 22.62 7.95 6.02
CA LYS A 58 21.37 7.94 5.24
C LYS A 58 21.78 8.37 3.84
N ALA A 59 21.50 7.54 2.83
CA ALA A 59 21.61 7.98 1.45
C ALA A 59 20.65 9.15 1.30
N THR A 60 21.18 10.37 1.35
CA THR A 60 20.39 11.57 1.10
C THR A 60 20.08 11.59 -0.38
N ASN A 61 18.82 11.85 -0.72
CA ASN A 61 18.45 12.02 -2.12
C ASN A 61 19.33 13.12 -2.73
N PRO A 62 19.76 12.98 -4.00
CA PRO A 62 20.51 14.03 -4.65
C PRO A 62 19.75 15.37 -4.58
N PRO A 63 20.45 16.51 -4.52
CA PRO A 63 19.80 17.81 -4.54
C PRO A 63 18.77 17.92 -5.67
N GLY A 64 17.55 18.33 -5.32
CA GLY A 64 16.44 18.49 -6.25
C GLY A 64 15.59 17.25 -6.53
N ALA A 65 15.98 16.06 -6.05
CA ALA A 65 15.13 14.86 -6.11
C ALA A 65 14.09 14.87 -4.98
N PRO A 66 12.80 14.57 -5.25
CA PRO A 66 11.77 14.53 -4.23
C PRO A 66 11.92 13.28 -3.34
N GLU A 67 11.46 13.38 -2.10
CA GLU A 67 11.49 12.26 -1.16
C GLU A 67 10.33 11.29 -1.41
N VAL A 68 10.53 10.39 -2.37
CA VAL A 68 9.55 9.37 -2.76
C VAL A 68 10.08 7.96 -2.51
N TYR A 69 9.17 7.02 -2.23
CA TYR A 69 9.50 5.67 -1.77
C TYR A 69 9.16 4.59 -2.80
N ILE A 70 8.00 4.64 -3.47
CA ILE A 70 7.68 3.71 -4.56
C ILE A 70 8.29 4.23 -5.86
N LEU A 71 8.09 5.52 -6.15
CA LEU A 71 8.72 6.17 -7.30
C LEU A 71 10.24 6.31 -7.09
N ASP A 72 10.95 6.51 -8.20
CA ASP A 72 12.38 6.79 -8.19
C ASP A 72 12.61 8.31 -8.28
N GLY A 73 13.02 8.92 -7.16
CA GLY A 73 13.30 10.35 -7.09
C GLY A 73 14.39 10.81 -8.07
N ASN A 74 15.34 9.94 -8.43
CA ASN A 74 16.36 10.27 -9.43
C ASN A 74 15.79 10.33 -10.84
N VAL A 75 14.87 9.41 -11.17
CA VAL A 75 14.14 9.45 -12.44
C VAL A 75 13.28 10.70 -12.52
N LEU A 76 12.54 11.03 -11.45
CA LEU A 76 11.73 12.25 -11.40
C LEU A 76 12.58 13.50 -11.59
N ARG A 77 13.73 13.60 -10.93
CA ARG A 77 14.68 14.72 -11.11
C ARG A 77 15.20 14.83 -12.55
N ALA A 78 15.69 13.72 -13.11
CA ALA A 78 16.21 13.70 -14.47
C ALA A 78 15.12 14.07 -15.50
N ASN A 79 13.92 13.52 -15.35
CA ASN A 79 12.81 13.83 -16.24
C ASN A 79 12.30 15.27 -16.07
N LYS A 80 12.41 15.87 -14.88
CA LYS A 80 12.08 17.30 -14.69
C LYS A 80 13.02 18.21 -15.48
N GLU A 81 14.32 17.90 -15.49
CA GLU A 81 15.31 18.62 -16.31
C GLU A 81 15.01 18.46 -17.81
N ARG A 82 14.70 17.25 -18.27
CA ARG A 82 14.30 16.97 -19.66
C ARG A 82 13.03 17.73 -20.06
N VAL A 83 12.03 17.79 -19.19
CA VAL A 83 10.81 18.58 -19.41
C VAL A 83 11.13 20.07 -19.51
N ALA A 84 12.00 20.61 -18.64
CA ALA A 84 12.44 22.01 -18.71
C ALA A 84 13.16 22.34 -20.03
N GLN A 85 13.89 21.36 -20.58
CA GLN A 85 14.55 21.44 -21.89
C GLN A 85 13.60 21.19 -23.08
N LYS A 86 12.30 20.98 -22.83
CA LYS A 86 11.28 20.68 -23.85
C LYS A 86 11.62 19.43 -24.68
N ASP A 87 12.14 18.40 -24.01
CA ASP A 87 12.38 17.08 -24.59
C ASP A 87 11.11 16.59 -25.33
N LYS A 88 11.27 16.23 -26.61
CA LYS A 88 10.15 15.88 -27.49
C LYS A 88 9.44 14.59 -27.08
N GLU A 89 10.13 13.67 -26.41
CA GLU A 89 9.57 12.41 -25.95
C GLU A 89 8.70 12.61 -24.70
N LEU A 90 9.08 13.52 -23.80
CA LEU A 90 8.35 13.76 -22.55
C LEU A 90 7.30 14.87 -22.65
N THR A 91 7.45 15.79 -23.60
CA THR A 91 6.54 16.93 -23.76
C THR A 91 5.07 16.53 -23.89
N PRO A 92 4.67 15.49 -24.65
CA PRO A 92 3.25 15.11 -24.75
C PRO A 92 2.69 14.58 -23.41
N ALA A 93 3.44 13.73 -22.71
CA ALA A 93 3.06 13.23 -21.38
C ALA A 93 2.98 14.37 -20.34
N TYR A 94 3.92 15.31 -20.37
CA TYR A 94 3.89 16.49 -19.50
C TYR A 94 2.67 17.38 -19.75
N ARG A 95 2.34 17.68 -21.01
CA ARG A 95 1.12 18.43 -21.34
C ARG A 95 -0.14 17.72 -20.89
N LYS A 96 -0.21 16.39 -21.07
CA LYS A 96 -1.35 15.60 -20.60
C LYS A 96 -1.47 15.63 -19.07
N LEU A 97 -0.35 15.55 -18.36
CA LEU A 97 -0.32 15.70 -16.89
C LEU A 97 -0.89 17.05 -16.46
N LEU A 98 -0.50 18.16 -17.09
CA LEU A 98 -1.04 19.48 -16.77
C LEU A 98 -2.53 19.59 -17.07
N GLN A 99 -3.01 19.07 -18.20
CA GLN A 99 -4.44 19.03 -18.52
C GLN A 99 -5.25 18.23 -17.49
N ASP A 100 -4.70 17.11 -17.01
CA ASP A 100 -5.34 16.31 -15.97
C ASP A 100 -5.32 17.02 -14.62
N ALA A 101 -4.25 17.76 -14.32
CA ALA A 101 -4.13 18.56 -13.11
C ALA A 101 -5.09 19.75 -13.12
N ASP A 102 -5.24 20.45 -14.24
CA ASP A 102 -6.21 21.52 -14.41
C ASP A 102 -7.65 21.03 -14.18
N LYS A 103 -7.98 19.80 -14.62
CA LYS A 103 -9.26 19.16 -14.29
C LYS A 103 -9.35 18.80 -12.81
N ALA A 104 -8.28 18.28 -12.23
CA ALA A 104 -8.22 17.90 -10.83
C ALA A 104 -8.44 19.10 -9.87
N LEU A 105 -8.08 20.32 -10.28
CA LEU A 105 -8.36 21.56 -9.53
C LEU A 105 -9.86 21.82 -9.32
N LEU A 106 -10.74 21.21 -10.12
CA LEU A 106 -12.19 21.40 -10.06
C LEU A 106 -12.90 20.35 -9.19
N GLU A 107 -12.16 19.45 -8.55
CA GLU A 107 -12.73 18.34 -7.79
C GLU A 107 -12.37 18.40 -6.31
N GLY A 108 -13.29 17.90 -5.47
CA GLY A 108 -13.14 17.90 -4.02
C GLY A 108 -13.25 19.31 -3.39
N PRO A 109 -12.79 19.48 -2.13
CA PRO A 109 -12.17 18.46 -1.31
C PRO A 109 -13.18 17.44 -0.77
N PHE A 110 -12.82 16.15 -0.84
CA PHE A 110 -13.65 15.08 -0.32
C PHE A 110 -13.38 14.82 1.16
N SER A 111 -14.38 14.30 1.86
CA SER A 111 -14.26 13.86 3.26
C SER A 111 -15.10 12.62 3.55
N VAL A 112 -14.69 11.85 4.56
CA VAL A 112 -15.52 10.79 5.16
C VAL A 112 -16.86 11.33 5.71
N MET A 113 -17.00 12.64 5.93
CA MET A 113 -18.22 13.23 6.46
C MET A 113 -19.38 13.28 5.45
N GLU A 114 -19.13 12.97 4.18
CA GLU A 114 -20.13 13.04 3.11
C GLU A 114 -21.00 11.77 2.99
N LYS A 115 -20.64 10.70 3.69
CA LYS A 115 -21.48 9.50 3.74
C LYS A 115 -22.85 9.79 4.36
N LYS A 116 -23.87 9.10 3.85
CA LYS A 116 -25.26 9.20 4.35
C LYS A 116 -25.51 8.30 5.55
N ASN A 117 -24.85 7.15 5.58
CA ASN A 117 -25.00 6.16 6.64
C ASN A 117 -23.96 6.45 7.74
N ASP A 118 -24.40 6.45 8.99
CA ASP A 118 -23.47 6.54 10.12
C ASP A 118 -22.75 5.20 10.34
N PRO A 119 -21.43 5.22 10.64
CA PRO A 119 -20.73 4.03 11.06
C PRO A 119 -21.33 3.44 12.34
N PRO A 120 -21.19 2.12 12.56
CA PRO A 120 -21.69 1.48 13.78
C PRO A 120 -21.14 2.03 15.11
N SER A 121 -20.03 2.76 15.09
CA SER A 121 -19.51 3.49 16.27
C SER A 121 -20.35 4.71 16.67
N GLY A 122 -21.18 5.22 15.76
CA GLY A 122 -21.82 6.54 15.88
C GLY A 122 -20.89 7.71 15.55
N ASP A 123 -19.60 7.46 15.25
CA ASP A 123 -18.64 8.49 14.84
C ASP A 123 -18.52 8.56 13.31
N LYS A 124 -18.95 9.67 12.72
CA LYS A 124 -18.90 9.88 11.27
C LYS A 124 -17.47 10.02 10.73
N HIS A 125 -16.48 10.28 11.59
CA HIS A 125 -15.07 10.29 11.20
C HIS A 125 -14.52 8.90 10.89
N ASP A 126 -15.20 7.83 11.28
CA ASP A 126 -14.78 6.48 10.94
C ASP A 126 -15.08 6.17 9.46
N TYR A 127 -14.08 5.63 8.77
CA TYR A 127 -14.24 5.15 7.39
C TYR A 127 -15.17 3.95 7.35
N MET A 128 -16.15 3.96 6.43
CA MET A 128 -17.07 2.84 6.25
C MET A 128 -17.24 2.45 4.79
N SER A 129 -17.18 1.14 4.52
CA SER A 129 -17.45 0.60 3.20
C SER A 129 -18.05 -0.80 3.23
N LEU A 130 -18.56 -1.27 2.09
CA LEU A 130 -19.03 -2.65 1.92
C LEU A 130 -18.02 -3.52 1.15
N ALA A 131 -18.03 -4.81 1.47
CA ALA A 131 -17.32 -5.82 0.71
C ALA A 131 -17.90 -5.91 -0.72
N PRO A 132 -17.08 -5.71 -1.77
CA PRO A 132 -17.60 -5.49 -3.13
C PRO A 132 -18.34 -6.67 -3.72
N TYR A 133 -18.03 -7.91 -3.29
CA TYR A 133 -18.58 -9.13 -3.89
C TYR A 133 -19.68 -9.77 -3.04
N PHE A 134 -20.24 -9.06 -2.07
CA PHE A 134 -21.31 -9.57 -1.22
C PHE A 134 -22.64 -8.94 -1.65
N TRP A 135 -23.63 -9.80 -1.92
CA TRP A 135 -24.93 -9.44 -2.48
C TRP A 135 -26.07 -9.93 -1.59
N PRO A 136 -27.24 -9.29 -1.61
CA PRO A 136 -28.44 -9.85 -0.99
C PRO A 136 -28.70 -11.30 -1.43
N ASP A 137 -29.05 -12.17 -0.48
CA ASP A 137 -29.45 -13.55 -0.75
C ASP A 137 -30.91 -13.61 -1.24
N PRO A 138 -31.17 -13.92 -2.52
CA PRO A 138 -32.53 -13.95 -3.06
C PRO A 138 -33.41 -15.05 -2.43
N THR A 139 -32.83 -15.99 -1.69
CA THR A 139 -33.58 -17.06 -0.99
C THR A 139 -34.10 -16.64 0.38
N LYS A 140 -33.75 -15.43 0.85
CA LYS A 140 -34.09 -14.91 2.17
C LYS A 140 -35.07 -13.73 2.04
N PRO A 141 -36.12 -13.64 2.89
CA PRO A 141 -37.12 -12.57 2.78
C PRO A 141 -36.55 -11.14 2.87
N ASP A 142 -35.46 -10.96 3.61
CA ASP A 142 -34.77 -9.69 3.83
C ASP A 142 -33.43 -9.59 3.08
N GLY A 143 -33.09 -10.61 2.29
CA GLY A 143 -31.81 -10.67 1.59
C GLY A 143 -30.59 -10.94 2.48
N LEU A 144 -30.77 -11.27 3.77
CA LEU A 144 -29.68 -11.47 4.72
C LEU A 144 -29.51 -12.94 5.15
N PRO A 145 -28.28 -13.38 5.45
CA PRO A 145 -27.03 -12.62 5.32
C PRO A 145 -26.54 -12.57 3.87
N TYR A 146 -25.75 -11.56 3.50
CA TYR A 146 -25.28 -11.43 2.11
C TYR A 146 -24.44 -12.64 1.67
N ILE A 147 -24.52 -13.00 0.38
CA ILE A 147 -23.79 -14.11 -0.24
C ILE A 147 -22.69 -13.60 -1.18
N ARG A 148 -21.58 -14.34 -1.26
CA ARG A 148 -20.43 -13.97 -2.08
C ARG A 148 -20.63 -14.35 -3.56
N LYS A 149 -20.44 -13.40 -4.47
CA LYS A 149 -20.35 -13.60 -5.92
C LYS A 149 -19.00 -13.06 -6.43
N ASP A 150 -17.99 -13.92 -6.47
CA ASP A 150 -16.61 -13.49 -6.76
C ASP A 150 -16.46 -12.82 -8.14
N GLY A 151 -15.75 -11.70 -8.18
CA GLY A 151 -15.55 -10.90 -9.38
C GLY A 151 -16.77 -10.05 -9.80
N GLN A 152 -17.93 -10.20 -9.13
CA GLN A 152 -19.15 -9.46 -9.44
C GLN A 152 -19.42 -8.40 -8.38
N THR A 153 -19.18 -7.13 -8.72
CA THR A 153 -19.32 -6.02 -7.77
C THR A 153 -20.79 -5.66 -7.56
N ASN A 154 -21.26 -5.73 -6.31
CA ASN A 154 -22.57 -5.24 -5.89
C ASN A 154 -22.63 -3.71 -6.07
N PRO A 155 -23.57 -3.15 -6.86
CA PRO A 155 -23.66 -1.71 -7.08
C PRO A 155 -23.94 -0.91 -5.80
N GLU A 156 -24.49 -1.54 -4.76
CA GLU A 156 -24.74 -0.92 -3.44
C GLU A 156 -23.47 -0.34 -2.81
N VAL A 157 -22.28 -0.83 -3.16
CA VAL A 157 -21.03 -0.23 -2.66
C VAL A 157 -20.92 1.26 -3.00
N LYS A 158 -21.61 1.75 -4.04
CA LYS A 158 -21.64 3.17 -4.43
C LYS A 158 -22.43 4.05 -3.45
N GLU A 159 -23.23 3.46 -2.57
CA GLU A 159 -23.91 4.18 -1.49
C GLU A 159 -22.95 4.53 -0.34
N TYR A 160 -21.76 3.91 -0.32
CA TYR A 160 -20.72 4.12 0.68
C TYR A 160 -19.63 4.99 0.10
N LYS A 161 -19.89 6.30 0.13
CA LYS A 161 -19.08 7.31 -0.54
C LYS A 161 -17.62 7.33 -0.14
N ASP A 162 -17.26 6.93 1.07
CA ASP A 162 -15.86 6.83 1.47
C ASP A 162 -15.05 5.91 0.53
N LYS A 163 -15.65 4.81 0.03
CA LYS A 163 -15.00 3.88 -0.92
C LYS A 163 -14.82 4.45 -2.33
N GLU A 164 -15.55 5.50 -2.67
CA GLU A 164 -15.43 6.24 -3.93
C GLU A 164 -14.44 7.40 -3.76
N TYR A 165 -14.60 8.17 -2.69
CA TYR A 165 -13.87 9.40 -2.44
C TYR A 165 -12.44 9.19 -1.99
N MET A 166 -12.16 8.17 -1.17
CA MET A 166 -10.80 7.89 -0.72
C MET A 166 -9.83 7.59 -1.87
N PRO A 167 -10.09 6.61 -2.77
CA PRO A 167 -9.21 6.37 -3.90
C PRO A 167 -9.18 7.57 -4.86
N ARG A 168 -10.29 8.31 -5.03
CA ARG A 168 -10.32 9.52 -5.87
C ARG A 168 -9.40 10.60 -5.31
N MET A 169 -9.50 10.90 -4.01
CA MET A 169 -8.63 11.83 -3.31
C MET A 169 -7.16 11.45 -3.50
N CYS A 170 -6.80 10.17 -3.30
CA CYS A 170 -5.43 9.70 -3.50
C CYS A 170 -4.93 9.94 -4.94
N ALA A 171 -5.78 9.68 -5.95
CA ALA A 171 -5.43 9.89 -7.36
C ALA A 171 -5.30 11.37 -7.74
N LEU A 172 -6.12 12.24 -7.14
CA LEU A 172 -6.01 13.69 -7.32
C LEU A 172 -4.71 14.21 -6.71
N VAL A 173 -4.39 13.81 -5.47
CA VAL A 173 -3.13 14.18 -4.81
C VAL A 173 -1.93 13.73 -5.65
N GLU A 174 -1.91 12.49 -6.13
CA GLU A 174 -0.84 11.99 -7.02
C GLU A 174 -0.68 12.87 -8.28
N THR A 175 -1.80 13.19 -8.94
CA THR A 175 -1.81 14.00 -10.16
C THR A 175 -1.31 15.42 -9.91
N LEU A 176 -1.83 16.08 -8.88
CA LEU A 176 -1.52 17.45 -8.53
C LEU A 176 -0.09 17.60 -8.01
N SER A 177 0.38 16.66 -7.17
CA SER A 177 1.76 16.66 -6.68
C SER A 177 2.77 16.45 -7.81
N LEU A 178 2.49 15.54 -8.76
CA LEU A 178 3.33 15.39 -9.96
C LEU A 178 3.34 16.69 -10.79
N ALA A 179 2.16 17.27 -11.05
CA ALA A 179 2.05 18.49 -11.82
C ALA A 179 2.79 19.66 -11.16
N TYR A 180 2.66 19.83 -9.85
CA TYR A 180 3.44 20.79 -9.06
C TYR A 180 4.93 20.52 -9.21
N TYR A 181 5.37 19.29 -8.98
CA TYR A 181 6.79 18.96 -9.03
C TYR A 181 7.42 19.28 -10.39
N PHE A 182 6.77 18.94 -11.50
CA PHE A 182 7.29 19.19 -12.85
C PHE A 182 7.18 20.65 -13.29
N SER A 183 6.11 21.36 -12.92
CA SER A 183 5.84 22.73 -13.40
C SER A 183 6.30 23.86 -12.47
N GLY A 184 6.38 23.58 -11.16
CA GLY A 184 6.51 24.60 -10.12
C GLY A 184 5.25 25.42 -9.86
N ASP A 185 4.11 25.10 -10.49
CA ASP A 185 2.87 25.86 -10.32
C ASP A 185 2.20 25.56 -8.98
N GLU A 186 2.26 26.55 -8.08
CA GLU A 186 1.74 26.48 -6.72
C GLU A 186 0.23 26.22 -6.63
N ARG A 187 -0.55 26.46 -7.70
CA ARG A 187 -1.99 26.14 -7.69
C ARG A 187 -2.23 24.65 -7.46
N TYR A 188 -1.39 23.79 -8.06
CA TYR A 188 -1.53 22.34 -7.89
C TYR A 188 -1.14 21.90 -6.48
N ALA A 189 -0.05 22.45 -5.92
CA ALA A 189 0.36 22.14 -4.55
C ALA A 189 -0.67 22.62 -3.52
N ALA A 190 -1.24 23.82 -3.72
CA ALA A 190 -2.28 24.36 -2.85
C ALA A 190 -3.51 23.44 -2.81
N HIS A 191 -3.95 22.94 -3.96
CA HIS A 191 -5.10 22.04 -4.02
C HIS A 191 -4.79 20.65 -3.45
N ALA A 192 -3.61 20.09 -3.74
CA ALA A 192 -3.17 18.83 -3.12
C ALA A 192 -3.12 18.95 -1.59
N ALA A 193 -2.57 20.05 -1.06
CA ALA A 193 -2.54 20.33 0.36
C ALA A 193 -3.95 20.47 0.96
N LEU A 194 -4.89 21.12 0.27
CA LEU A 194 -6.29 21.21 0.67
C LEU A 194 -6.94 19.82 0.80
N LEU A 195 -6.74 18.94 -0.19
CA LEU A 195 -7.25 17.57 -0.17
C LEU A 195 -6.71 16.78 1.02
N LEU A 196 -5.40 16.84 1.23
CA LEU A 196 -4.72 16.15 2.34
C LEU A 196 -5.18 16.65 3.71
N LYS A 197 -5.21 17.97 3.89
CA LYS A 197 -5.67 18.57 5.15
C LYS A 197 -7.12 18.21 5.43
N THR A 198 -8.00 18.24 4.43
CA THR A 198 -9.42 17.89 4.59
C THR A 198 -9.59 16.43 4.99
N TRP A 199 -8.90 15.52 4.31
CA TRP A 199 -9.08 14.09 4.56
C TRP A 199 -8.40 13.60 5.85
N PHE A 200 -7.25 14.17 6.24
CA PHE A 200 -6.42 13.59 7.30
C PHE A 200 -6.28 14.47 8.56
N LEU A 201 -6.29 15.79 8.43
CA LEU A 201 -5.80 16.68 9.49
C LEU A 201 -6.88 17.55 10.12
N ASN A 202 -7.78 18.10 9.30
CA ASN A 202 -8.81 19.02 9.75
C ASN A 202 -9.78 18.31 10.71
N PRO A 203 -9.89 18.73 11.98
CA PRO A 203 -10.74 18.06 12.97
C PRO A 203 -12.21 17.95 12.56
N ALA A 204 -12.72 18.85 11.73
CA ALA A 204 -14.12 18.83 11.27
C ALA A 204 -14.40 17.78 10.19
N THR A 205 -13.36 17.29 9.49
CA THR A 205 -13.52 16.46 8.28
C THR A 205 -12.63 15.22 8.22
N LYS A 206 -11.64 15.10 9.13
CA LYS A 206 -10.62 14.07 9.05
C LYS A 206 -11.19 12.66 9.16
N MET A 207 -10.56 11.71 8.49
CA MET A 207 -10.75 10.30 8.73
C MET A 207 -10.02 9.90 10.01
N ASN A 208 -10.65 9.12 10.89
CA ASN A 208 -9.96 8.50 12.01
C ASN A 208 -8.90 7.50 11.50
N PRO A 209 -7.72 7.38 12.13
CA PRO A 209 -6.63 6.53 11.65
C PRO A 209 -6.88 5.04 11.97
N ASN A 210 -8.01 4.50 11.51
CA ASN A 210 -8.39 3.10 11.63
C ASN A 210 -9.31 2.68 10.46
N LEU A 211 -9.43 1.36 10.23
CA LEU A 211 -10.35 0.77 9.27
C LEU A 211 -11.30 -0.24 9.95
N ASN A 212 -11.86 0.14 11.11
CA ASN A 212 -12.73 -0.73 11.89
C ASN A 212 -13.98 -1.18 11.10
N PHE A 213 -14.49 -0.31 10.22
CA PHE A 213 -15.70 -0.55 9.42
C PHE A 213 -15.44 -0.66 7.91
N GLY A 214 -14.20 -1.01 7.55
CA GLY A 214 -13.82 -1.29 6.16
C GLY A 214 -14.40 -2.62 5.68
N GLN A 215 -15.04 -2.60 4.51
CA GLN A 215 -15.62 -3.75 3.83
C GLN A 215 -16.53 -4.63 4.70
N ALA A 216 -17.47 -4.01 5.40
CA ALA A 216 -18.53 -4.69 6.11
C ALA A 216 -19.30 -5.66 5.19
N MET A 217 -19.83 -6.73 5.79
CA MET A 217 -20.67 -7.73 5.12
C MET A 217 -22.01 -7.78 5.84
N LYS A 218 -23.06 -7.28 5.22
CA LYS A 218 -24.39 -7.19 5.84
C LYS A 218 -24.89 -8.58 6.27
N GLY A 219 -25.33 -8.67 7.53
CA GLY A 219 -25.72 -9.93 8.18
C GLY A 219 -24.55 -10.80 8.67
N HIS A 220 -23.30 -10.36 8.54
CA HIS A 220 -22.11 -11.11 9.00
C HIS A 220 -21.22 -10.32 9.96
N ASN A 221 -20.81 -9.11 9.58
CA ASN A 221 -19.95 -8.24 10.39
C ASN A 221 -20.01 -6.78 9.95
N ASN A 222 -19.48 -5.92 10.82
CA ASN A 222 -19.43 -4.47 10.61
C ASN A 222 -18.15 -3.98 9.92
N GLY A 223 -17.19 -4.87 9.67
CA GLY A 223 -15.90 -4.58 9.06
C GLY A 223 -14.96 -5.78 9.21
N ARG A 224 -13.89 -5.82 8.42
CA ARG A 224 -12.98 -6.97 8.37
C ARG A 224 -11.58 -6.58 7.88
N GLY A 225 -10.60 -7.46 8.10
CA GLY A 225 -9.21 -7.25 7.66
C GLY A 225 -9.09 -6.87 6.18
N ALA A 226 -9.82 -7.58 5.31
CA ALA A 226 -9.86 -7.32 3.87
C ALA A 226 -10.29 -5.91 3.47
N GLY A 227 -10.83 -5.11 4.40
CA GLY A 227 -11.05 -3.68 4.23
C GLY A 227 -9.77 -2.89 3.94
N LEU A 228 -8.61 -3.34 4.43
CA LEU A 228 -7.32 -2.65 4.24
C LEU A 228 -6.91 -2.51 2.77
N ILE A 229 -7.41 -3.35 1.88
CA ILE A 229 -7.18 -3.19 0.44
C ILE A 229 -7.82 -1.91 -0.13
N ASP A 230 -8.84 -1.34 0.53
CA ASP A 230 -9.47 -0.08 0.13
C ASP A 230 -8.44 1.07 0.21
N VAL A 231 -7.56 1.06 1.23
CA VAL A 231 -6.55 2.11 1.47
C VAL A 231 -5.20 1.86 0.77
N ARG A 232 -5.09 0.85 -0.10
CA ARG A 232 -3.83 0.55 -0.82
C ARG A 232 -3.24 1.74 -1.58
N HIS A 233 -4.07 2.74 -1.90
CA HIS A 233 -3.68 3.97 -2.59
C HIS A 233 -2.99 5.00 -1.68
N PHE A 234 -2.98 4.83 -0.36
CA PHE A 234 -2.24 5.70 0.55
C PHE A 234 -0.75 5.76 0.26
N THR A 235 -0.19 4.72 -0.37
CA THR A 235 1.20 4.75 -0.83
C THR A 235 1.46 5.85 -1.86
N ARG A 236 0.47 6.19 -2.70
CA ARG A 236 0.54 7.32 -3.65
C ARG A 236 0.46 8.66 -2.95
N VAL A 237 -0.31 8.74 -1.87
CA VAL A 237 -0.38 9.94 -1.02
C VAL A 237 0.98 10.22 -0.39
N ILE A 238 1.66 9.20 0.12
CA ILE A 238 2.98 9.33 0.75
C ILE A 238 4.02 9.85 -0.26
N ASP A 239 4.11 9.27 -1.46
CA ASP A 239 4.99 9.80 -2.51
C ASP A 239 4.56 11.22 -2.95
N GLY A 240 3.24 11.48 -2.99
CA GLY A 240 2.67 12.78 -3.26
C GLY A 240 3.12 13.87 -2.28
N ILE A 241 3.16 13.57 -0.98
CA ILE A 241 3.66 14.47 0.07
C ILE A 241 5.14 14.78 -0.17
N GLY A 242 5.95 13.77 -0.49
CA GLY A 242 7.36 13.95 -0.83
C GLY A 242 7.62 14.95 -1.96
N MET A 243 6.72 15.00 -2.94
CA MET A 243 6.77 15.95 -4.06
C MET A 243 6.26 17.36 -3.71
N LEU A 244 5.49 17.53 -2.62
CA LEU A 244 5.01 18.84 -2.16
C LEU A 244 6.05 19.58 -1.30
N LYS A 245 7.12 18.90 -0.86
CA LYS A 245 8.18 19.53 -0.06
C LYS A 245 8.78 20.73 -0.82
N GLY A 246 8.81 21.88 -0.16
CA GLY A 246 9.25 23.16 -0.74
C GLY A 246 8.12 24.06 -1.22
N SER A 247 6.88 23.56 -1.32
CA SER A 247 5.71 24.41 -1.57
C SER A 247 5.41 25.31 -0.38
N LYS A 248 5.03 26.56 -0.64
CA LYS A 248 4.50 27.46 0.39
C LYS A 248 3.15 26.99 0.97
N SER A 249 2.46 26.08 0.29
CA SER A 249 1.17 25.53 0.69
C SER A 249 1.29 24.26 1.54
N TRP A 250 2.50 23.69 1.63
CA TRP A 250 2.82 22.53 2.45
C TRP A 250 3.79 22.90 3.57
N THR A 251 3.28 23.01 4.80
CA THR A 251 4.05 23.50 5.94
C THR A 251 4.68 22.35 6.72
N PRO A 252 5.72 22.62 7.55
CA PRO A 252 6.25 21.61 8.48
C PRO A 252 5.19 21.04 9.44
N ALA A 253 4.17 21.83 9.81
CA ALA A 253 3.07 21.35 10.64
C ALA A 253 2.16 20.36 9.90
N ASP A 254 1.94 20.56 8.60
CA ASP A 254 1.19 19.63 7.77
C ASP A 254 1.95 18.30 7.62
N GLU A 255 3.26 18.36 7.35
CA GLU A 255 4.16 17.20 7.29
C GLU A 255 4.08 16.39 8.60
N GLN A 256 4.28 17.06 9.74
CA GLN A 256 4.26 16.42 11.05
C GLN A 256 2.88 15.82 11.35
N GLY A 257 1.79 16.51 11.00
CA GLY A 257 0.43 16.01 11.14
C GLY A 257 0.18 14.74 10.33
N MET A 258 0.66 14.69 9.09
CA MET A 258 0.57 13.49 8.25
C MET A 258 1.39 12.34 8.82
N GLN A 259 2.61 12.59 9.29
CA GLN A 259 3.46 11.56 9.92
C GLN A 259 2.80 11.00 11.18
N GLN A 260 2.18 11.86 12.01
CA GLN A 260 1.42 11.42 13.18
C GLN A 260 0.21 10.57 12.78
N TRP A 261 -0.56 10.99 11.77
CA TRP A 261 -1.73 10.24 11.31
C TRP A 261 -1.34 8.86 10.77
N PHE A 262 -0.32 8.79 9.89
CA PHE A 262 0.16 7.52 9.36
C PHE A 262 0.84 6.65 10.41
N GLY A 263 1.53 7.25 11.40
CA GLY A 263 2.07 6.54 12.55
C GLY A 263 0.97 5.89 13.41
N ALA A 264 -0.11 6.62 13.68
CA ALA A 264 -1.27 6.09 14.40
C ALA A 264 -1.98 4.98 13.60
N PHE A 265 -2.17 5.18 12.30
CA PHE A 265 -2.79 4.19 11.41
C PHE A 265 -1.96 2.90 11.34
N LEU A 266 -0.63 3.02 11.20
CA LEU A 266 0.30 1.90 11.23
C LEU A 266 0.26 1.16 12.57
N GLY A 267 0.20 1.90 13.68
CA GLY A 267 -0.02 1.33 15.01
C GLY A 267 -1.32 0.51 15.09
N TRP A 268 -2.43 1.04 14.58
CA TRP A 268 -3.71 0.32 14.49
C TRP A 268 -3.61 -0.91 13.59
N MET A 269 -2.96 -0.83 12.42
CA MET A 269 -2.76 -1.98 11.53
C MET A 269 -2.07 -3.13 12.27
N GLN A 270 -1.03 -2.83 13.06
CA GLN A 270 -0.21 -3.85 13.68
C GLN A 270 -0.79 -4.46 14.96
N THR A 271 -1.83 -3.87 15.54
CA THR A 271 -2.36 -4.26 16.86
C THR A 271 -3.85 -4.57 16.86
N SER A 272 -4.62 -4.03 15.92
CA SER A 272 -6.05 -4.27 15.83
C SER A 272 -6.37 -5.67 15.32
N LYS A 273 -7.56 -6.17 15.67
CA LYS A 273 -8.07 -7.43 15.13
C LYS A 273 -8.08 -7.44 13.59
N ASN A 274 -8.65 -6.40 12.96
CA ASN A 274 -8.74 -6.33 11.51
C ASN A 274 -7.35 -6.31 10.85
N GLY A 275 -6.41 -5.52 11.37
CA GLY A 275 -5.07 -5.47 10.83
C GLY A 275 -4.29 -6.78 10.99
N LEU A 276 -4.42 -7.46 12.15
CA LEU A 276 -3.83 -8.78 12.37
C LEU A 276 -4.46 -9.89 11.51
N ASP A 277 -5.75 -9.78 11.19
CA ASP A 277 -6.42 -10.70 10.26
C ASP A 277 -5.88 -10.51 8.83
N GLU A 278 -5.70 -9.27 8.38
CA GLU A 278 -5.17 -8.97 7.05
C GLU A 278 -3.69 -9.36 6.90
N LEU A 279 -2.87 -9.14 7.94
CA LEU A 279 -1.47 -9.59 7.98
C LEU A 279 -1.33 -11.09 7.67
N LYS A 280 -2.29 -11.90 8.13
CA LYS A 280 -2.32 -13.36 7.97
C LYS A 280 -2.85 -13.80 6.60
N ALA A 281 -3.40 -12.90 5.78
CA ALA A 281 -3.93 -13.24 4.47
C ALA A 281 -2.84 -13.86 3.58
N GLN A 282 -3.20 -14.93 2.87
CA GLN A 282 -2.27 -15.76 2.09
C GLN A 282 -2.25 -15.42 0.59
N ASN A 283 -2.88 -14.31 0.21
CA ASN A 283 -3.04 -13.84 -1.15
C ASN A 283 -2.62 -12.35 -1.23
N ASN A 284 -3.02 -11.65 -2.29
CA ASN A 284 -2.72 -10.25 -2.58
C ASN A 284 -3.03 -9.29 -1.42
N HIS A 285 -4.03 -9.60 -0.58
CA HIS A 285 -4.34 -8.80 0.60
C HIS A 285 -3.13 -8.71 1.55
N GLY A 286 -2.47 -9.83 1.85
CA GLY A 286 -1.31 -9.85 2.72
C GLY A 286 -0.09 -9.15 2.11
N THR A 287 0.05 -9.20 0.78
CA THR A 287 1.12 -8.50 0.06
C THR A 287 0.90 -6.98 0.07
N PHE A 288 -0.31 -6.51 -0.20
CA PHE A 288 -0.64 -5.09 -0.11
C PHE A 288 -0.58 -4.57 1.33
N TYR A 289 -0.88 -5.41 2.32
CA TYR A 289 -0.66 -5.08 3.73
C TYR A 289 0.81 -4.77 4.03
N ASP A 290 1.73 -5.60 3.54
CA ASP A 290 3.17 -5.35 3.68
C ASP A 290 3.63 -4.13 2.86
N ALA A 291 3.08 -3.89 1.67
CA ALA A 291 3.35 -2.66 0.91
C ALA A 291 2.93 -1.39 1.65
N LEU A 292 1.73 -1.37 2.24
CA LEU A 292 1.26 -0.25 3.05
C LEU A 292 2.13 -0.02 4.28
N ARG A 293 2.43 -1.08 5.04
CA ARG A 293 3.31 -1.00 6.22
C ARG A 293 4.68 -0.48 5.87
N LEU A 294 5.27 -0.94 4.76
CA LEU A 294 6.59 -0.50 4.35
C LEU A 294 6.59 0.99 3.97
N SER A 295 5.61 1.42 3.19
CA SER A 295 5.46 2.83 2.80
C SER A 295 5.31 3.75 4.01
N MET A 296 4.46 3.38 4.97
CA MET A 296 4.26 4.15 6.20
C MET A 296 5.49 4.12 7.11
N ALA A 297 6.15 2.96 7.26
CA ALA A 297 7.35 2.82 8.08
C ALA A 297 8.50 3.69 7.54
N LEU A 298 8.67 3.75 6.22
CA LEU A 298 9.64 4.65 5.58
C LEU A 298 9.27 6.12 5.80
N PHE A 299 7.99 6.48 5.63
CA PHE A 299 7.51 7.85 5.77
C PHE A 299 7.68 8.45 7.18
N ILE A 300 7.58 7.61 8.22
CA ILE A 300 7.81 8.01 9.61
C ILE A 300 9.24 7.71 10.10
N ASP A 301 10.18 7.47 9.18
CA ASP A 301 11.59 7.17 9.47
C ASP A 301 11.83 5.91 10.35
N SER A 302 10.87 4.98 10.44
CA SER A 302 10.98 3.72 11.18
C SER A 302 11.76 2.66 10.38
N THR A 303 13.06 2.88 10.21
CA THR A 303 13.95 2.04 9.39
C THR A 303 13.98 0.57 9.83
N ASP A 304 14.00 0.31 11.14
CA ASP A 304 14.02 -1.06 11.67
C ASP A 304 12.73 -1.83 11.35
N LEU A 305 11.58 -1.16 11.44
CA LEU A 305 10.31 -1.74 11.04
C LEU A 305 10.30 -1.99 9.54
N ALA A 306 10.76 -1.03 8.74
CA ALA A 306 10.83 -1.15 7.29
C ALA A 306 11.66 -2.38 6.87
N ARG A 307 12.84 -2.60 7.47
CA ARG A 307 13.66 -3.81 7.22
C ARG A 307 12.95 -5.10 7.58
N ARG A 308 12.25 -5.14 8.73
CA ARG A 308 11.45 -6.33 9.13
C ARG A 308 10.31 -6.61 8.16
N VAL A 309 9.66 -5.57 7.63
CA VAL A 309 8.57 -5.72 6.64
C VAL A 309 9.13 -6.27 5.33
N VAL A 310 10.28 -5.80 4.85
CA VAL A 310 10.92 -6.36 3.64
C VAL A 310 11.25 -7.84 3.82
N ALA A 311 11.82 -8.24 4.97
CA ALA A 311 12.11 -9.64 5.25
C ALA A 311 10.82 -10.50 5.30
N SER A 312 9.75 -9.99 5.89
CA SER A 312 8.42 -10.64 5.88
C SER A 312 7.88 -10.80 4.46
N ALA A 313 8.02 -9.77 3.62
CA ALA A 313 7.57 -9.80 2.23
C ALA A 313 8.37 -10.81 1.37
N GLN A 314 9.69 -10.93 1.60
CA GLN A 314 10.52 -11.95 0.97
C GLN A 314 10.04 -13.38 1.29
N GLN A 315 9.77 -13.66 2.58
CA GLN A 315 9.19 -14.94 2.99
C GLN A 315 7.79 -15.17 2.40
N ARG A 316 6.97 -14.12 2.33
CA ARG A 316 5.64 -14.17 1.73
C ARG A 316 5.71 -14.49 0.23
N LEU A 317 6.62 -13.88 -0.51
CA LEU A 317 6.82 -14.17 -1.94
C LEU A 317 7.10 -15.66 -2.15
N ASP A 318 8.06 -16.21 -1.40
CA ASP A 318 8.46 -17.62 -1.53
C ASP A 318 7.32 -18.58 -1.15
N LYS A 319 6.47 -18.19 -0.18
CA LYS A 319 5.33 -18.99 0.26
C LYS A 319 4.11 -18.90 -0.66
N GLN A 320 3.86 -17.74 -1.27
CA GLN A 320 2.67 -17.52 -2.11
C GLN A 320 2.86 -18.00 -3.55
N MET A 321 4.11 -18.18 -4.01
CA MET A 321 4.44 -18.50 -5.39
C MET A 321 4.64 -20.00 -5.57
N ASP A 322 4.15 -20.57 -6.68
CA ASP A 322 4.43 -21.95 -7.07
C ASP A 322 5.76 -22.07 -7.85
N ALA A 323 6.09 -23.30 -8.28
CA ALA A 323 7.34 -23.57 -8.99
C ALA A 323 7.43 -22.85 -10.34
N GLU A 324 6.28 -22.61 -10.99
CA GLU A 324 6.14 -21.97 -12.30
C GLU A 324 6.13 -20.44 -12.24
N GLY A 325 5.94 -19.84 -11.06
CA GLY A 325 5.90 -18.38 -10.88
C GLY A 325 4.50 -17.79 -10.71
N LYS A 326 3.46 -18.64 -10.62
CA LYS A 326 2.08 -18.19 -10.41
C LYS A 326 1.82 -18.04 -8.92
N PHE A 327 0.73 -17.34 -8.59
CA PHE A 327 0.21 -17.28 -7.23
C PHE A 327 -1.05 -18.15 -7.14
N PRO A 328 -1.00 -19.38 -6.56
CA PRO A 328 -2.12 -20.32 -6.61
C PRO A 328 -3.44 -19.77 -6.07
N LYS A 329 -3.40 -18.94 -5.01
CA LYS A 329 -4.59 -18.29 -4.46
C LYS A 329 -5.22 -17.25 -5.39
N GLU A 330 -4.43 -16.68 -6.30
CA GLU A 330 -4.92 -15.77 -7.34
C GLU A 330 -5.42 -16.54 -8.58
N MET A 331 -4.84 -17.71 -8.85
CA MET A 331 -5.32 -18.62 -9.88
C MET A 331 -6.71 -19.20 -9.60
N GLU A 332 -7.11 -19.30 -8.32
CA GLU A 332 -8.45 -19.71 -7.88
C GLU A 332 -9.56 -18.67 -8.20
N ARG A 333 -9.20 -17.48 -8.68
CA ARG A 333 -10.12 -16.33 -8.81
C ARG A 333 -10.81 -16.29 -10.16
N THR A 334 -12.01 -15.72 -10.17
CA THR A 334 -12.82 -15.58 -11.40
C THR A 334 -12.23 -14.60 -12.44
N ILE A 335 -11.32 -13.73 -12.00
CA ILE A 335 -10.52 -12.83 -12.84
C ILE A 335 -9.03 -13.05 -12.54
N ALA A 336 -8.54 -14.26 -12.79
CA ALA A 336 -7.25 -14.75 -12.32
C ALA A 336 -6.05 -13.95 -12.88
N LEU A 337 -6.09 -13.51 -14.15
CA LEU A 337 -4.98 -12.74 -14.72
C LEU A 337 -4.82 -11.38 -14.01
N HIS A 338 -5.95 -10.72 -13.72
CA HIS A 338 -5.97 -9.51 -12.90
C HIS A 338 -5.35 -9.76 -11.53
N TYR A 339 -5.81 -10.77 -10.78
CA TYR A 339 -5.33 -10.99 -9.42
C TYR A 339 -3.86 -11.36 -9.33
N ASN A 340 -3.33 -12.11 -10.30
CA ASN A 340 -1.89 -12.40 -10.34
C ASN A 340 -1.06 -11.16 -10.66
N THR A 341 -1.51 -10.36 -11.63
CA THR A 341 -0.87 -9.08 -12.00
C THR A 341 -0.89 -8.11 -10.81
N PHE A 342 -2.04 -8.01 -10.13
CA PHE A 342 -2.28 -7.19 -8.96
C PHE A 342 -1.40 -7.58 -7.77
N ASN A 343 -1.23 -8.87 -7.49
CA ASN A 343 -0.32 -9.34 -6.44
C ASN A 343 1.15 -9.05 -6.80
N LEU A 344 1.55 -9.29 -8.05
CA LEU A 344 2.90 -9.01 -8.51
C LEU A 344 3.23 -7.51 -8.45
N GLU A 345 2.27 -6.64 -8.78
CA GLU A 345 2.41 -5.18 -8.64
C GLU A 345 2.70 -4.77 -7.20
N ALA A 346 2.02 -5.38 -6.22
CA ALA A 346 2.29 -5.11 -4.80
C ALA A 346 3.72 -5.49 -4.41
N PHE A 347 4.22 -6.64 -4.87
CA PHE A 347 5.61 -7.03 -4.63
C PHE A 347 6.61 -6.10 -5.32
N PHE A 348 6.35 -5.64 -6.54
CA PHE A 348 7.20 -4.67 -7.25
C PHE A 348 7.28 -3.33 -6.50
N LYS A 349 6.17 -2.88 -5.91
CA LYS A 349 6.16 -1.71 -5.02
C LYS A 349 7.03 -1.92 -3.78
N ILE A 350 6.94 -3.08 -3.14
CA ILE A 350 7.79 -3.44 -1.99
C ILE A 350 9.26 -3.45 -2.41
N ALA A 351 9.59 -4.03 -3.57
CA ALA A 351 10.97 -4.07 -4.06
C ALA A 351 11.53 -2.68 -4.34
N SER A 352 10.73 -1.79 -4.93
CA SER A 352 11.11 -0.37 -5.14
C SER A 352 11.43 0.33 -3.82
N MET A 353 10.58 0.12 -2.80
CA MET A 353 10.79 0.68 -1.46
C MET A 353 11.97 0.05 -0.71
N ALA A 354 12.26 -1.25 -0.94
CA ALA A 354 13.38 -1.95 -0.32
C ALA A 354 14.74 -1.35 -0.71
N GLU A 355 14.85 -0.75 -1.91
CA GLU A 355 16.08 -0.08 -2.36
C GLU A 355 16.46 1.11 -1.47
N LYS A 356 15.46 1.78 -0.86
CA LYS A 356 15.68 2.88 0.10
C LYS A 356 16.39 2.42 1.37
N LEU A 357 16.39 1.11 1.62
CA LEU A 357 17.07 0.45 2.73
C LEU A 357 18.37 -0.23 2.31
N GLY A 358 18.76 -0.13 1.03
CA GLY A 358 19.88 -0.87 0.45
C GLY A 358 19.63 -2.37 0.33
N VAL A 359 18.37 -2.81 0.29
CA VAL A 359 17.99 -4.23 0.14
C VAL A 359 17.56 -4.49 -1.30
N ASP A 360 18.29 -5.35 -2.00
CA ASP A 360 17.94 -5.78 -3.35
C ASP A 360 16.90 -6.90 -3.32
N PHE A 361 15.62 -6.51 -3.24
CA PHE A 361 14.52 -7.47 -3.36
C PHE A 361 14.25 -7.87 -4.83
N TRP A 362 14.75 -7.11 -5.81
CA TRP A 362 14.58 -7.44 -7.23
C TRP A 362 15.31 -8.72 -7.62
N GLN A 363 16.51 -8.94 -7.08
CA GLN A 363 17.34 -10.12 -7.31
C GLN A 363 17.17 -11.22 -6.25
N TYR A 364 16.27 -11.04 -5.28
CA TYR A 364 16.00 -12.04 -4.26
C TYR A 364 15.50 -13.35 -4.86
N ARG A 365 16.02 -14.47 -4.36
CA ARG A 365 15.47 -15.81 -4.57
C ARG A 365 15.22 -16.46 -3.22
N GLY A 366 13.98 -16.86 -3.00
CA GLY A 366 13.59 -17.59 -1.80
C GLY A 366 14.06 -19.05 -1.83
N PRO A 367 14.08 -19.73 -0.67
CA PRO A 367 14.51 -21.14 -0.57
C PRO A 367 13.71 -22.11 -1.45
N SER A 368 12.43 -21.82 -1.72
CA SER A 368 11.58 -22.61 -2.61
C SER A 368 11.71 -22.21 -4.09
N GLY A 369 12.59 -21.24 -4.39
CA GLY A 369 12.84 -20.72 -5.74
C GLY A 369 11.86 -19.63 -6.17
N GLY A 370 11.07 -19.07 -5.25
CA GLY A 370 10.22 -17.92 -5.51
C GLY A 370 11.06 -16.66 -5.78
N SER A 371 10.75 -15.92 -6.85
CA SER A 371 11.42 -14.67 -7.18
C SER A 371 10.53 -13.78 -8.04
N LEU A 372 10.73 -12.47 -7.94
CA LEU A 372 9.96 -11.48 -8.70
C LEU A 372 10.14 -11.65 -10.21
N GLN A 373 11.37 -11.94 -10.65
CA GLN A 373 11.67 -12.24 -12.04
C GLN A 373 10.89 -13.46 -12.55
N LYS A 374 10.82 -14.55 -11.77
CA LYS A 374 10.07 -15.75 -12.15
C LYS A 374 8.58 -15.44 -12.35
N GLY A 375 7.98 -14.69 -11.42
CA GLY A 375 6.59 -14.26 -11.56
C GLY A 375 6.38 -13.39 -12.81
N PHE A 376 7.26 -12.42 -13.03
CA PHE A 376 7.23 -11.58 -14.22
C PHE A 376 7.35 -12.39 -15.52
N ASP A 377 8.32 -13.28 -15.61
CA ASP A 377 8.58 -14.10 -16.80
C ASP A 377 7.36 -14.99 -17.15
N TYR A 378 6.65 -15.51 -16.14
CA TYR A 378 5.43 -16.27 -16.34
C TYR A 378 4.30 -15.41 -16.95
N PHE A 379 4.07 -14.21 -16.41
CA PHE A 379 2.96 -13.35 -16.83
C PHE A 379 3.25 -12.49 -18.07
N TYR A 380 4.52 -12.19 -18.35
CA TYR A 380 4.98 -11.38 -19.48
C TYR A 380 4.30 -11.70 -20.83
N PRO A 381 4.24 -12.96 -21.30
CA PRO A 381 3.63 -13.24 -22.60
C PRO A 381 2.12 -12.94 -22.64
N PHE A 382 1.42 -12.99 -21.50
CA PHE A 382 0.00 -12.63 -21.43
C PHE A 382 -0.18 -11.11 -21.35
N LEU A 383 0.65 -10.43 -20.56
CA LEU A 383 0.64 -8.96 -20.44
C LEU A 383 0.98 -8.25 -21.75
N THR A 384 1.71 -8.92 -22.65
CA THR A 384 2.13 -8.38 -23.95
C THR A 384 1.31 -8.92 -25.14
N LYS A 385 0.25 -9.71 -24.89
CA LYS A 385 -0.56 -10.38 -25.92
C LYS A 385 0.25 -11.30 -26.85
N GLN A 386 1.39 -11.83 -26.39
CA GLN A 386 2.10 -12.90 -27.10
C GLN A 386 1.42 -14.26 -26.91
N LYS A 387 0.69 -14.43 -25.82
CA LYS A 387 -0.17 -15.58 -25.55
C LYS A 387 -1.54 -15.12 -25.07
N GLU A 388 -2.56 -15.85 -25.50
CA GLU A 388 -3.91 -15.71 -24.97
C GLU A 388 -4.00 -16.35 -23.57
N TRP A 389 -4.72 -15.69 -22.66
CA TRP A 389 -4.98 -16.23 -21.33
C TRP A 389 -6.09 -17.28 -21.40
N THR A 390 -5.78 -18.52 -21.00
CA THR A 390 -6.74 -19.64 -20.99
C THR A 390 -7.32 -19.93 -19.60
N GLY A 391 -6.85 -19.22 -18.56
CA GLY A 391 -7.41 -19.32 -17.21
C GLY A 391 -8.73 -18.56 -17.06
N GLN A 392 -9.35 -18.67 -15.89
CA GLN A 392 -10.62 -18.00 -15.62
C GLN A 392 -10.47 -16.47 -15.64
N GLN A 393 -11.26 -15.79 -16.48
CA GLN A 393 -11.24 -14.34 -16.63
C GLN A 393 -12.63 -13.86 -17.09
N ILE A 394 -13.58 -13.77 -16.16
CA ILE A 394 -15.01 -13.49 -16.44
C ILE A 394 -15.30 -12.05 -16.92
N LYS A 395 -14.26 -11.21 -17.01
CA LYS A 395 -14.29 -9.83 -17.50
C LYS A 395 -13.02 -9.57 -18.32
N PRO A 396 -13.03 -8.70 -19.34
CA PRO A 396 -11.81 -8.31 -20.05
C PRO A 396 -10.69 -7.90 -19.09
N PHE A 397 -9.45 -8.24 -19.45
CA PHE A 397 -8.27 -7.78 -18.73
C PHE A 397 -7.88 -6.39 -19.24
N GLU A 398 -7.66 -5.46 -18.31
CA GLU A 398 -7.20 -4.09 -18.60
C GLU A 398 -5.67 -4.11 -18.72
N PHE A 399 -5.13 -3.94 -19.92
CA PHE A 399 -3.70 -4.17 -20.18
C PHE A 399 -2.79 -3.11 -19.55
N GLU A 400 -3.34 -1.95 -19.23
CA GLU A 400 -2.71 -0.84 -18.52
C GLU A 400 -2.21 -1.27 -17.12
N GLU A 401 -2.85 -2.29 -16.52
CA GLU A 401 -2.39 -2.90 -15.26
C GLU A 401 -0.99 -3.51 -15.39
N GLY A 402 -0.61 -3.96 -16.59
CA GLY A 402 0.71 -4.54 -16.87
C GLY A 402 1.81 -3.52 -17.12
N TYR A 403 1.47 -2.26 -17.45
CA TYR A 403 2.49 -1.28 -17.89
C TYR A 403 3.55 -1.01 -16.81
N PRO A 404 3.21 -0.78 -15.53
CA PRO A 404 4.20 -0.55 -14.49
C PRO A 404 5.15 -1.75 -14.32
N LEU A 405 4.66 -2.98 -14.47
CA LEU A 405 5.47 -4.20 -14.39
C LEU A 405 6.46 -4.28 -15.55
N LEU A 406 6.01 -4.02 -16.78
CA LEU A 406 6.84 -4.04 -17.98
C LEU A 406 7.96 -2.99 -17.90
N LEU A 407 7.61 -1.75 -17.51
CA LEU A 407 8.60 -0.67 -17.39
C LEU A 407 9.59 -0.91 -16.24
N ALA A 408 9.12 -1.42 -15.10
CA ALA A 408 10.02 -1.83 -14.01
C ALA A 408 10.96 -2.96 -14.45
N ALA A 409 10.45 -3.99 -15.14
CA ALA A 409 11.24 -5.11 -15.63
C ALA A 409 12.27 -4.70 -16.70
N ALA A 410 11.97 -3.70 -17.53
CA ALA A 410 12.94 -3.13 -18.47
C ALA A 410 14.19 -2.63 -17.73
N LYS A 411 14.00 -1.93 -16.61
CA LYS A 411 15.07 -1.38 -15.79
C LYS A 411 15.75 -2.41 -14.89
N LYS A 412 14.98 -3.31 -14.27
CA LYS A 412 15.47 -4.22 -13.22
C LYS A 412 15.96 -5.57 -13.74
N TYR A 413 15.45 -6.00 -14.88
CA TYR A 413 15.77 -7.29 -15.50
C TYR A 413 16.30 -7.18 -16.93
N GLY A 414 16.46 -5.96 -17.46
CA GLY A 414 16.95 -5.75 -18.83
C GLY A 414 15.98 -6.24 -19.90
N CYS A 415 14.66 -6.23 -19.63
CA CYS A 415 13.65 -6.60 -20.62
C CYS A 415 13.59 -5.57 -21.77
N ALA A 416 14.44 -5.74 -22.78
CA ALA A 416 14.54 -4.83 -23.93
C ALA A 416 13.21 -4.64 -24.71
N PRO A 417 12.36 -5.66 -24.90
CA PRO A 417 11.09 -5.48 -25.62
C PRO A 417 9.99 -4.79 -24.79
N CYS A 418 10.14 -4.69 -23.46
CA CYS A 418 9.07 -4.25 -22.57
C CYS A 418 8.55 -2.82 -22.86
N PRO A 419 9.41 -1.79 -23.04
CA PRO A 419 8.92 -0.44 -23.36
C PRO A 419 8.16 -0.39 -24.69
N ALA A 420 8.66 -1.10 -25.71
CA ALA A 420 7.99 -1.19 -27.01
C ALA A 420 6.64 -1.93 -26.93
N ALA A 421 6.53 -2.93 -26.05
CA ALA A 421 5.26 -3.61 -25.79
C ALA A 421 4.23 -2.67 -25.16
N VAL A 422 4.64 -1.83 -24.21
CA VAL A 422 3.78 -0.78 -23.64
C VAL A 422 3.30 0.18 -24.74
N ASP A 423 4.22 0.68 -25.58
CA ASP A 423 3.86 1.59 -26.65
C ASP A 423 2.89 0.97 -27.67
N LYS A 424 3.10 -0.30 -28.01
CA LYS A 424 2.19 -1.05 -28.89
C LYS A 424 0.79 -1.21 -28.27
N LEU A 425 0.71 -1.49 -26.98
CA LEU A 425 -0.56 -1.69 -26.28
C LEU A 425 -1.34 -0.38 -26.12
N ALA A 426 -0.64 0.72 -25.80
CA ALA A 426 -1.25 2.03 -25.63
C ALA A 426 -1.57 2.73 -26.96
N GLY A 427 -0.98 2.28 -28.08
CA GLY A 427 -1.24 2.81 -29.42
C GLY A 427 -1.03 4.32 -29.48
N ASN A 428 -2.06 5.06 -29.90
CA ASN A 428 -1.99 6.51 -30.04
C ASN A 428 -1.83 7.26 -28.71
N GLU A 429 -2.15 6.63 -27.58
CA GLU A 429 -2.00 7.23 -26.25
C GLU A 429 -0.57 7.12 -25.71
N ALA A 430 0.27 6.25 -26.31
CA ALA A 430 1.62 5.95 -25.84
C ALA A 430 2.47 7.20 -25.52
N PRO A 431 2.53 8.25 -26.36
CA PRO A 431 3.33 9.44 -26.07
C PRO A 431 2.81 10.25 -24.88
N THR A 432 1.52 10.12 -24.55
CA THR A 432 0.84 10.88 -23.49
C THR A 432 0.77 10.13 -22.16
N LEU A 433 1.23 8.88 -22.10
CA LEU A 433 1.25 8.09 -20.88
C LEU A 433 2.05 8.80 -19.79
N ARG A 434 1.40 9.06 -18.66
CA ARG A 434 2.03 9.61 -17.45
C ARG A 434 3.23 8.78 -17.00
N LEU A 435 3.22 7.48 -17.26
CA LEU A 435 4.30 6.56 -16.94
C LEU A 435 5.66 6.99 -17.53
N ARG A 436 5.68 7.67 -18.68
CA ARG A 436 6.92 8.22 -19.27
C ARG A 436 7.62 9.25 -18.40
N LEU A 437 6.89 9.92 -17.51
CA LEU A 437 7.45 10.91 -16.60
C LEU A 437 8.09 10.27 -15.36
N VAL A 438 7.67 9.06 -14.99
CA VAL A 438 8.00 8.44 -13.70
C VAL A 438 8.83 7.15 -13.79
N TYR A 439 9.06 6.63 -15.01
CA TYR A 439 9.91 5.46 -15.28
C TYR A 439 11.14 5.80 -16.11
#